data_AF-A0A4Y8YB23-F1
#
_entry.id   AF-A0A4Y8YB23-F1
#
_cell.length_a   1.000
_cell.length_b   1.000
_cell.length_c   1.000
_cell.angle_alpha   90.00
_cell.angle_beta   90.00
_cell.angle_gamma   90.00
#
_symmetry.space_group_name_H-M   'P 1'
#
loop_
_entity.id
_entity.type
_entity.pdbx_description
1 polymer ?
#
loop_
_entity_poly.entity_id
_entity_poly.type
_entity_poly.pdbx_seq_one_letter_code
_entity_poly.pdbx_strand_id
1 'polypeptide(L)'
;MRTRITTTAVLLTVLLAACDASNDKAPADSTDAKVKASEPARDVDCSDTPLSQADWMEHCSEEEGAGTGGDGGPSTGLAFGDTYEWPDGLTVTVVEAKEVTDFGEYEEPEDGNTAFRVRLKLTNTGEAPADLGDLSTIIDGATNGGEAGSTEFSRGSAPLSGRLAPGVTVVKTDDNVLETKYGKRVVVTVQRASEDFSLEFPEFDGSIS
;
A
#
# COMPACT_ATOMS: atom_id res chain seq x y z
N MET A 1 22.49 12.79 -58.44
CA MET A 1 22.51 11.36 -58.84
C MET A 1 21.23 10.73 -58.30
N ARG A 2 20.34 10.26 -59.18
CA ARG A 2 19.14 9.47 -58.84
C ARG A 2 19.64 8.10 -58.30
N THR A 3 18.95 7.34 -57.43
CA THR A 3 17.84 6.43 -57.81
C THR A 3 17.47 5.47 -56.64
N ARG A 4 16.15 5.33 -56.34
CA ARG A 4 15.31 4.18 -55.80
C ARG A 4 15.66 3.55 -54.44
N ILE A 5 14.80 3.51 -53.39
CA ILE A 5 13.46 2.90 -53.13
C ILE A 5 13.38 1.38 -53.29
N THR A 6 13.06 0.66 -52.18
CA THR A 6 12.25 -0.57 -52.21
C THR A 6 11.52 -0.77 -50.88
N THR A 7 10.21 -0.97 -50.98
CA THR A 7 9.22 -1.17 -49.92
C THR A 7 8.95 -2.67 -49.77
N THR A 8 8.61 -3.17 -48.58
CA THR A 8 7.92 -4.47 -48.46
C THR A 8 6.94 -4.42 -47.29
N ALA A 9 5.65 -4.49 -47.62
CA ALA A 9 4.54 -4.66 -46.71
C ALA A 9 4.20 -6.16 -46.64
N VAL A 10 3.89 -6.66 -45.44
CA VAL A 10 3.26 -7.98 -45.24
C VAL A 10 1.98 -7.75 -44.47
N LEU A 11 0.87 -8.18 -45.08
CA LEU A 11 -0.50 -8.12 -44.60
C LEU A 11 -1.06 -9.53 -44.85
N LEU A 12 -1.49 -10.26 -43.81
CA LEU A 12 -2.68 -11.12 -43.89
C LEU A 12 -3.16 -11.65 -42.53
N THR A 13 -4.46 -11.49 -42.35
CA THR A 13 -5.46 -11.86 -41.33
C THR A 13 -5.69 -13.34 -41.06
N VAL A 14 -6.15 -13.70 -39.83
CA VAL A 14 -7.06 -14.85 -39.56
C VAL A 14 -7.99 -14.62 -38.34
N LEU A 15 -9.29 -14.57 -38.65
CA LEU A 15 -10.54 -15.03 -37.97
C LEU A 15 -11.12 -14.43 -36.67
N LEU A 16 -12.39 -14.02 -36.82
CA LEU A 16 -13.41 -13.72 -35.82
C LEU A 16 -13.96 -14.98 -35.12
N ALA A 17 -14.36 -14.84 -33.86
CA ALA A 17 -15.49 -15.56 -33.28
C ALA A 17 -16.39 -14.55 -32.55
N ALA A 18 -17.54 -14.28 -33.16
CA ALA A 18 -18.67 -13.57 -32.57
C ALA A 18 -19.63 -14.61 -31.99
N CYS A 19 -20.13 -14.40 -30.77
CA CYS A 19 -21.35 -15.03 -30.28
C CYS A 19 -22.37 -13.93 -30.02
N ASP A 20 -23.41 -14.00 -30.84
CA ASP A 20 -24.60 -13.17 -30.93
C ASP A 20 -25.41 -13.04 -29.63
N ALA A 21 -26.03 -11.88 -29.49
CA ALA A 21 -27.14 -11.61 -28.59
C ALA A 21 -28.47 -11.65 -29.36
N SER A 22 -29.52 -12.26 -28.77
CA SER A 22 -30.95 -11.86 -28.79
C SER A 22 -31.90 -13.07 -28.73
N ASN A 23 -32.82 -13.17 -27.75
CA ASN A 23 -34.18 -12.61 -27.86
C ASN A 23 -35.19 -13.14 -26.79
N ASP A 24 -35.81 -12.20 -26.05
CA ASP A 24 -37.17 -12.10 -25.46
C ASP A 24 -37.96 -13.30 -24.90
N LYS A 25 -38.37 -13.19 -23.61
CA LYS A 25 -39.77 -12.94 -23.16
C LYS A 25 -39.97 -13.14 -21.64
N ALA A 26 -40.49 -12.12 -20.96
CA ALA A 26 -41.34 -12.26 -19.77
C ALA A 26 -42.82 -12.43 -20.26
N PRO A 27 -43.83 -12.89 -19.47
CA PRO A 27 -44.11 -12.37 -18.12
C PRO A 27 -44.78 -13.33 -17.07
N ALA A 28 -44.85 -12.78 -15.84
CA ALA A 28 -45.94 -12.85 -14.84
C ALA A 28 -46.11 -14.05 -13.89
N ASP A 29 -45.82 -13.75 -12.62
CA ASP A 29 -46.70 -13.83 -11.44
C ASP A 29 -46.58 -14.99 -10.45
N SER A 30 -46.72 -14.60 -9.17
CA SER A 30 -47.14 -15.37 -7.99
C SER A 30 -46.08 -15.87 -7.00
N THR A 31 -46.22 -15.30 -5.79
CA THR A 31 -46.18 -15.92 -4.46
C THR A 31 -44.85 -16.06 -3.71
N ASP A 32 -44.80 -15.29 -2.62
CA ASP A 32 -44.21 -15.56 -1.32
C ASP A 32 -43.57 -16.95 -1.13
N ALA A 33 -42.27 -16.96 -0.92
CA ALA A 33 -41.62 -17.96 -0.07
C ALA A 33 -40.54 -17.27 0.75
N LYS A 34 -40.92 -16.94 1.99
CA LYS A 34 -40.03 -16.70 3.12
C LYS A 34 -39.13 -17.92 3.30
N VAL A 35 -37.95 -17.94 2.68
CA VAL A 35 -36.95 -18.96 2.95
C VAL A 35 -36.03 -18.44 4.03
N LYS A 36 -36.35 -18.84 5.27
CA LYS A 36 -35.36 -18.99 6.34
C LYS A 36 -34.41 -20.10 5.86
N ALA A 37 -33.33 -19.73 5.18
CA ALA A 37 -32.18 -20.61 5.02
C ALA A 37 -31.15 -20.11 6.02
N SER A 38 -31.00 -20.85 7.11
CA SER A 38 -29.70 -20.98 7.75
C SER A 38 -28.77 -21.52 6.66
N GLU A 39 -28.00 -20.64 6.04
CA GLU A 39 -26.95 -21.08 5.14
C GLU A 39 -25.88 -21.83 5.95
N PRO A 40 -25.31 -22.91 5.39
CA PRO A 40 -24.17 -23.56 6.01
C PRO A 40 -23.05 -22.54 6.17
N ALA A 41 -22.26 -22.67 7.24
CA ALA A 41 -21.02 -21.91 7.42
C ALA A 41 -20.21 -22.02 6.13
N ARG A 42 -20.28 -20.96 5.32
CA ARG A 42 -19.47 -20.80 4.13
C ARG A 42 -18.10 -20.44 4.65
N ASP A 43 -17.10 -21.25 4.29
CA ASP A 43 -15.70 -20.90 4.45
C ASP A 43 -15.51 -19.58 3.70
N VAL A 44 -15.46 -18.48 4.44
CA VAL A 44 -15.43 -17.14 3.85
C VAL A 44 -14.01 -16.92 3.37
N ASP A 45 -13.81 -16.93 2.05
CA ASP A 45 -12.53 -16.58 1.47
C ASP A 45 -12.28 -15.09 1.68
N CYS A 46 -11.43 -14.77 2.66
CA CYS A 46 -11.05 -13.41 3.02
C CYS A 46 -10.20 -12.71 1.95
N SER A 47 -9.83 -13.41 0.87
CA SER A 47 -9.16 -12.83 -0.30
C SER A 47 -10.11 -12.38 -1.42
N ASP A 48 -11.41 -12.70 -1.31
CA ASP A 48 -12.42 -12.29 -2.30
C ASP A 48 -13.08 -10.95 -1.95
N THR A 49 -13.21 -10.08 -2.96
CA THR A 49 -13.67 -8.68 -2.84
C THR A 49 -15.18 -8.43 -2.57
N PRO A 50 -16.13 -9.39 -2.56
CA PRO A 50 -17.55 -9.03 -2.38
C PRO A 50 -18.00 -8.92 -0.91
N LEU A 51 -17.11 -9.05 0.07
CA LEU A 51 -17.48 -8.89 1.48
C LEU A 51 -17.66 -7.41 1.83
N SER A 52 -18.71 -7.11 2.60
CA SER A 52 -18.82 -5.80 3.23
C SER A 52 -17.78 -5.68 4.35
N GLN A 53 -17.33 -4.47 4.68
CA GLN A 53 -16.33 -4.25 5.74
C GLN A 53 -16.76 -4.83 7.09
N ALA A 54 -18.06 -4.77 7.41
CA ALA A 54 -18.60 -5.35 8.63
C ALA A 54 -18.51 -6.88 8.62
N ASP A 55 -18.87 -7.52 7.51
CA ASP A 55 -18.76 -8.98 7.36
C ASP A 55 -17.30 -9.44 7.33
N TRP A 56 -16.41 -8.61 6.77
CA TRP A 56 -14.97 -8.87 6.77
C TRP A 56 -14.40 -8.80 8.19
N MET A 57 -14.75 -7.78 8.99
CA MET A 57 -14.34 -7.73 10.40
C MET A 57 -14.92 -8.89 11.22
N GLU A 58 -16.16 -9.32 10.96
CA GLU A 58 -16.76 -10.44 11.72
C GLU A 58 -16.12 -11.81 11.40
N HIS A 59 -15.66 -12.01 10.16
CA HIS A 59 -15.24 -13.33 9.67
C HIS A 59 -13.75 -13.44 9.34
N CYS A 60 -13.04 -12.33 9.18
CA CYS A 60 -11.67 -12.29 8.71
C CYS A 60 -10.70 -11.55 9.63
N SER A 61 -11.17 -10.88 10.70
CA SER A 61 -10.27 -10.37 11.73
C SER A 61 -10.06 -11.43 12.81
N GLU A 62 -8.95 -12.16 12.77
CA GLU A 62 -8.51 -12.89 13.96
C GLU A 62 -8.11 -11.89 15.06
N GLU A 63 -8.37 -12.24 16.33
CA GLU A 63 -8.25 -11.36 17.50
C GLU A 63 -6.82 -10.82 17.79
N GLU A 64 -5.81 -11.14 16.99
CA GLU A 64 -4.49 -10.50 17.04
C GLU A 64 -3.93 -10.34 15.62
N GLY A 65 -4.00 -9.13 15.06
CA GLY A 65 -3.20 -8.73 13.89
C GLY A 65 -3.83 -8.97 12.52
N ALA A 66 -4.95 -8.31 12.23
CA ALA A 66 -5.43 -8.14 10.86
C ALA A 66 -4.89 -6.83 10.26
N GLY A 67 -3.57 -6.77 10.04
CA GLY A 67 -2.93 -5.79 9.17
C GLY A 67 -3.10 -6.25 7.72
N THR A 68 -3.98 -5.60 6.97
CA THR A 68 -4.21 -5.92 5.55
C THR A 68 -3.14 -5.26 4.70
N GLY A 69 -1.98 -5.90 4.50
CA GLY A 69 -0.97 -5.32 3.60
C GLY A 69 0.37 -6.03 3.44
N GLY A 70 0.69 -7.08 4.21
CA GLY A 70 1.95 -7.80 4.01
C GLY A 70 2.09 -9.05 4.86
N ASP A 71 2.09 -10.22 4.22
CA ASP A 71 2.62 -11.52 4.66
C ASP A 71 2.50 -11.93 6.15
N GLY A 72 1.47 -11.48 6.89
CA GLY A 72 1.02 -12.09 8.14
C GLY A 72 2.06 -12.18 9.26
N GLY A 73 3.05 -11.29 9.28
CA GLY A 73 3.97 -11.16 10.41
C GLY A 73 3.22 -10.64 11.65
N PRO A 74 3.57 -11.09 12.87
CA PRO A 74 3.01 -10.49 14.08
C PRO A 74 3.40 -9.01 14.15
N SER A 75 2.43 -8.14 14.45
CA SER A 75 2.67 -6.72 14.64
C SER A 75 3.78 -6.48 15.67
N THR A 76 4.72 -5.57 15.38
CA THR A 76 5.80 -5.26 16.32
C THR A 76 5.34 -4.38 17.49
N GLY A 77 4.16 -3.77 17.40
CA GLY A 77 3.59 -2.93 18.46
C GLY A 77 4.42 -1.70 18.82
N LEU A 78 5.21 -1.18 17.87
CA LEU A 78 6.07 -0.01 18.07
C LEU A 78 5.23 1.25 17.92
N ALA A 79 5.47 2.27 18.74
CA ALA A 79 4.88 3.59 18.54
C ALA A 79 5.81 4.48 17.71
N PHE A 80 5.29 5.55 17.12
CA PHE A 80 6.13 6.62 16.58
C PHE A 80 7.11 7.13 17.65
N GLY A 81 8.39 7.20 17.29
CA GLY A 81 9.50 7.51 18.19
C GLY A 81 10.27 6.29 18.70
N ASP A 82 9.68 5.10 18.67
CA ASP A 82 10.38 3.85 18.99
C ASP A 82 11.34 3.46 17.86
N THR A 83 12.31 2.60 18.17
CA THR A 83 13.36 2.20 17.22
C THR A 83 13.34 0.70 17.02
N TYR A 84 13.39 0.28 15.76
CA TYR A 84 13.67 -1.09 15.36
C TYR A 84 15.13 -1.20 14.88
N GLU A 85 15.79 -2.32 15.20
CA GLU A 85 17.16 -2.63 14.77
C GLU A 85 17.17 -3.97 14.05
N TRP A 86 17.58 -3.96 12.78
CA TRP A 86 17.82 -5.18 12.02
C TRP A 86 19.15 -5.83 12.45
N PRO A 87 19.31 -7.16 12.28
CA PRO A 87 20.52 -7.88 12.71
C PRO A 87 21.84 -7.39 12.13
N ASP A 88 21.81 -6.67 11.00
CA ASP A 88 22.99 -6.11 10.34
C ASP A 88 23.41 -4.73 10.87
N GLY A 89 22.68 -4.18 11.84
CA GLY A 89 22.95 -2.89 12.47
C GLY A 89 22.31 -1.71 11.77
N LEU A 90 21.43 -1.91 10.77
CA LEU A 90 20.57 -0.82 10.33
C LEU A 90 19.46 -0.62 11.38
N THR A 91 19.20 0.62 11.76
CA THR A 91 18.09 0.97 12.66
C THR A 91 17.14 1.93 11.96
N VAL A 92 15.83 1.78 12.21
CA VAL A 92 14.79 2.72 11.77
C VAL A 92 13.95 3.20 12.94
N THR A 93 13.64 4.49 12.93
CA THR A 93 12.63 5.13 13.78
C THR A 93 11.68 5.89 12.89
N VAL A 94 10.38 5.60 12.98
CA VAL A 94 9.36 6.49 12.43
C VAL A 94 9.17 7.65 13.41
N VAL A 95 9.64 8.84 13.05
CA VAL A 95 9.70 10.00 13.95
C VAL A 95 8.35 10.68 14.07
N GLU A 96 7.72 10.95 12.93
CA GLU A 96 6.43 11.63 12.83
C GLU A 96 5.81 11.38 11.45
N ALA A 97 4.49 11.53 11.37
CA ALA A 97 3.76 11.76 10.13
C ALA A 97 3.13 13.14 10.23
N LYS A 98 3.49 14.05 9.33
CA LYS A 98 3.07 15.46 9.41
C LYS A 98 2.28 15.87 8.19
N GLU A 99 1.16 16.55 8.40
CA GLU A 99 0.37 17.11 7.30
C GLU A 99 1.23 18.07 6.47
N VAL A 100 1.18 17.91 5.14
CA VAL A 100 1.83 18.79 4.19
C VAL A 100 0.77 19.76 3.69
N THR A 101 1.04 21.06 3.84
CA THR A 101 0.13 22.13 3.40
C THR A 101 0.83 23.16 2.51
N ASP A 102 2.14 23.02 2.32
CA ASP A 102 2.96 23.92 1.51
C ASP A 102 3.41 23.21 0.23
N PHE A 103 2.56 23.29 -0.80
CA PHE A 103 2.73 22.55 -2.04
C PHE A 103 3.50 23.34 -3.11
N GLY A 104 4.22 22.61 -3.97
CA GLY A 104 4.66 23.09 -5.27
C GLY A 104 3.49 23.29 -6.25
N GLU A 105 3.81 23.82 -7.43
CA GLU A 105 2.85 23.89 -8.54
C GLU A 105 2.47 22.46 -8.94
N TYR A 106 1.17 22.13 -8.96
CA TYR A 106 0.62 20.80 -9.30
C TYR A 106 0.81 19.68 -8.25
N GLU A 107 1.21 20.01 -7.03
CA GLU A 107 1.41 19.00 -5.96
C GLU A 107 0.25 18.93 -4.95
N GLU A 108 -0.74 19.82 -5.05
CA GLU A 108 -1.90 19.84 -4.15
C GLU A 108 -2.75 18.58 -4.36
N PRO A 109 -3.11 17.86 -3.29
CA PRO A 109 -3.88 16.62 -3.40
C PRO A 109 -5.33 16.92 -3.84
N GLU A 110 -6.00 15.91 -4.38
CA GLU A 110 -7.44 16.01 -4.67
C GLU A 110 -8.25 16.21 -3.39
N ASP A 111 -9.36 16.95 -3.50
CA ASP A 111 -10.32 17.16 -2.42
C ASP A 111 -10.68 15.84 -1.72
N GLY A 112 -10.69 15.88 -0.38
CA GLY A 112 -11.00 14.71 0.43
C GLY A 112 -9.80 13.83 0.76
N ASN A 113 -8.58 14.19 0.34
CA ASN A 113 -7.34 13.54 0.77
C ASN A 113 -6.57 14.39 1.78
N THR A 114 -5.91 13.72 2.72
CA THR A 114 -4.90 14.30 3.61
C THR A 114 -3.54 14.02 3.02
N ALA A 115 -2.82 15.04 2.57
CA ALA A 115 -1.41 14.94 2.20
C ALA A 115 -0.55 14.98 3.46
N PHE A 116 0.40 14.05 3.59
CA PHE A 116 1.29 13.99 4.73
C PHE A 116 2.65 13.42 4.35
N ARG A 117 3.63 13.71 5.19
CA ARG A 117 5.01 13.23 5.06
C ARG A 117 5.39 12.46 6.30
N VAL A 118 5.80 11.21 6.12
CA VAL A 118 6.46 10.42 7.15
C VAL A 118 7.94 10.78 7.18
N ARG A 119 8.50 10.95 8.38
CA ARG A 119 9.94 11.16 8.58
C ARG A 119 10.55 9.95 9.25
N LEU A 120 11.52 9.34 8.58
CA LEU A 120 12.24 8.17 9.05
C LEU A 120 13.65 8.59 9.46
N LYS A 121 14.03 8.34 10.71
CA LYS A 121 15.41 8.46 11.15
C LYS A 121 16.09 7.10 10.96
N LEU A 122 17.17 7.09 10.20
CA LEU A 122 17.93 5.90 9.87
C LEU A 122 19.34 6.04 10.42
N THR A 123 19.84 5.02 11.10
CA THR A 123 21.24 4.95 11.56
C THR A 123 21.83 3.62 11.14
N ASN A 124 23.04 3.65 10.61
CA ASN A 124 23.78 2.43 10.32
C ASN A 124 24.85 2.24 11.40
N THR A 125 24.62 1.33 12.35
CA THR A 125 25.59 0.91 13.37
C THR A 125 26.43 -0.29 12.93
N GLY A 126 26.10 -0.89 11.78
CA GLY A 126 26.82 -2.00 11.19
C GLY A 126 28.18 -1.63 10.59
N GLU A 127 28.89 -2.63 10.09
CA GLU A 127 30.25 -2.48 9.53
C GLU A 127 30.26 -2.17 8.02
N ALA A 128 29.17 -2.45 7.31
CA ALA A 128 29.03 -2.23 5.87
C ALA A 128 28.06 -1.07 5.57
N PRO A 129 28.21 -0.36 4.43
CA PRO A 129 27.22 0.63 4.00
C PRO A 129 25.86 -0.02 3.75
N ALA A 130 24.78 0.61 4.20
CA ALA A 130 23.40 0.20 3.91
C ALA A 130 22.87 0.91 2.66
N ASP A 131 22.21 0.19 1.75
CA ASP A 131 21.49 0.80 0.63
C ASP A 131 20.08 1.20 1.09
N LEU A 132 19.76 2.48 0.97
CA LEU A 132 18.47 3.00 1.41
C LEU A 132 17.39 2.82 0.35
N GLY A 133 17.76 2.50 -0.90
CA GLY A 133 16.82 2.15 -1.95
C GLY A 133 16.15 0.79 -1.74
N ASP A 134 16.69 -0.02 -0.82
CA ASP A 134 16.09 -1.28 -0.41
C ASP A 134 14.93 -1.09 0.57
N LEU A 135 14.74 0.13 1.09
CA LEU A 135 13.66 0.46 2.02
C LEU A 135 12.46 1.04 1.28
N SER A 136 11.27 0.60 1.66
CA SER A 136 9.99 1.19 1.29
C SER A 136 9.07 1.24 2.50
N THR A 137 7.97 1.99 2.40
CA THR A 137 6.91 1.93 3.41
C THR A 137 5.58 1.52 2.78
N ILE A 138 4.76 0.83 3.57
CA ILE A 138 3.33 0.68 3.34
C ILE A 138 2.65 1.38 4.51
N ILE A 139 1.62 2.18 4.23
CA ILE A 139 0.96 2.97 5.25
C ILE A 139 -0.54 2.74 5.17
N ASP A 140 -1.12 2.27 6.26
CA ASP A 140 -2.54 1.98 6.36
C ASP A 140 -3.22 2.87 7.39
N GLY A 141 -4.47 3.23 7.12
CA GLY A 141 -5.36 3.89 8.07
C GLY A 141 -5.72 2.95 9.22
N ALA A 142 -5.22 3.24 10.42
CA ALA A 142 -5.44 2.40 11.60
C ALA A 142 -6.82 2.55 12.25
N THR A 143 -7.68 3.44 11.73
CA THR A 143 -9.03 3.66 12.29
C THR A 143 -10.11 2.92 11.49
N ASN A 144 -10.14 3.12 10.18
CA ASN A 144 -11.18 2.58 9.30
C ASN A 144 -10.60 1.79 8.10
N GLY A 145 -9.33 1.41 8.16
CA GLY A 145 -8.57 0.81 7.06
C GLY A 145 -8.14 1.83 6.00
N GLY A 146 -7.77 1.32 4.82
CA GLY A 146 -7.39 2.10 3.65
C GLY A 146 -5.89 2.34 3.57
N GLU A 147 -5.29 1.97 2.43
CA GLU A 147 -3.88 2.19 2.14
C GLU A 147 -3.66 3.61 1.63
N ALA A 148 -2.62 4.28 2.12
CA ALA A 148 -2.20 5.57 1.62
C ALA A 148 -1.52 5.41 0.26
N GLY A 149 -1.85 6.29 -0.68
CA GLY A 149 -1.13 6.36 -1.95
C GLY A 149 0.20 7.09 -1.79
N SER A 150 1.27 6.57 -2.40
CA SER A 150 2.54 7.29 -2.49
C SER A 150 2.44 8.49 -3.43
N THR A 151 3.14 9.57 -3.09
CA THR A 151 3.27 10.78 -3.92
C THR A 151 4.67 11.38 -3.71
N GLU A 152 4.94 12.56 -4.26
CA GLU A 152 6.20 13.28 -4.06
C GLU A 152 5.92 14.78 -3.90
N PHE A 153 6.33 15.35 -2.77
CA PHE A 153 6.24 16.79 -2.52
C PHE A 153 7.64 17.40 -2.57
N SER A 154 7.94 18.23 -3.57
CA SER A 154 9.31 18.73 -3.79
C SER A 154 9.89 19.49 -2.59
N ARG A 155 9.07 20.24 -1.85
CA ARG A 155 9.52 21.08 -0.74
C ARG A 155 9.85 20.25 0.49
N GLY A 156 11.14 20.23 0.87
CA GLY A 156 11.62 19.56 2.08
C GLY A 156 11.74 18.03 1.94
N SER A 157 11.62 17.49 0.73
CA SER A 157 11.79 16.06 0.47
C SER A 157 13.24 15.62 0.66
N ALA A 158 13.40 14.43 1.21
CA ALA A 158 14.64 13.69 1.31
C ALA A 158 14.31 12.19 1.15
N PRO A 159 14.12 11.69 -0.08
CA PRO A 159 13.59 10.34 -0.29
C PRO A 159 14.52 9.24 0.22
N LEU A 160 13.95 8.05 0.44
CA LEU A 160 14.64 6.79 0.79
C LEU A 160 15.54 6.33 -0.37
N SER A 161 16.68 6.99 -0.51
CA SER A 161 17.63 6.74 -1.59
C SER A 161 19.06 7.01 -1.17
N GLY A 162 19.98 6.41 -1.93
CA GLY A 162 21.42 6.49 -1.72
C GLY A 162 21.92 5.47 -0.70
N ARG A 163 23.17 5.65 -0.26
CA ARG A 163 23.82 4.73 0.68
C ARG A 163 24.20 5.42 1.98
N LEU A 164 24.00 4.72 3.08
CA LEU A 164 24.30 5.18 4.43
C LEU A 164 25.57 4.49 4.93
N ALA A 165 26.64 5.25 5.11
CA ALA A 165 27.92 4.71 5.61
C ALA A 165 27.82 4.28 7.09
N PRO A 166 28.69 3.36 7.55
CA PRO A 166 28.82 2.99 8.96
C PRO A 166 28.96 4.20 9.89
N GLY A 167 28.25 4.17 11.01
CA GLY A 167 28.22 5.21 12.04
C GLY A 167 27.43 6.48 11.69
N VAL A 168 26.77 6.53 10.52
CA VAL A 168 26.04 7.71 10.07
C VAL A 168 24.56 7.60 10.40
N THR A 169 23.99 8.73 10.86
CA THR A 169 22.54 8.92 11.02
C THR A 169 22.03 9.94 10.01
N VAL A 170 20.90 9.66 9.37
CA VAL A 170 20.17 10.58 8.48
C VAL A 170 18.69 10.59 8.80
N VAL A 171 17.99 11.63 8.36
CA VAL A 171 16.52 11.66 8.31
C VAL A 171 16.10 11.69 6.85
N LYS A 172 15.23 10.76 6.49
CA LYS A 172 14.60 10.62 5.17
C LYS A 172 13.10 10.81 5.29
N THR A 173 12.44 10.96 4.15
CA THR A 173 11.01 11.25 4.05
C THR A 173 10.34 10.29 3.09
N ASP A 174 9.08 9.99 3.38
CA ASP A 174 8.18 9.32 2.46
C ASP A 174 6.85 10.08 2.39
N ASP A 175 6.42 10.42 1.19
CA ASP A 175 5.33 11.36 0.91
C ASP A 175 4.09 10.61 0.48
N ASN A 176 2.96 10.90 1.13
CA ASN A 176 1.78 10.07 1.03
C ASN A 176 0.48 10.89 1.03
N VAL A 177 -0.58 10.31 0.49
CA VAL A 177 -1.95 10.83 0.54
C VAL A 177 -2.89 9.74 1.05
N LEU A 178 -3.75 10.09 2.01
CA LEU A 178 -4.76 9.18 2.55
C LEU A 178 -6.14 9.83 2.47
N GLU A 179 -7.16 9.11 2.00
CA GLU A 179 -8.53 9.63 2.00
C GLU A 179 -8.95 9.96 3.44
N THR A 180 -9.48 11.17 3.64
CA THR A 180 -9.90 11.71 4.96
C THR A 180 -10.90 10.82 5.70
N LYS A 181 -11.69 10.01 4.98
CA LYS A 181 -12.65 9.05 5.55
C LYS A 181 -11.97 7.96 6.40
N TYR A 182 -10.68 7.70 6.18
CA TYR A 182 -9.89 6.71 6.91
C TYR A 182 -9.31 7.23 8.23
N GLY A 183 -9.46 8.53 8.52
CA GLY A 183 -9.01 9.15 9.75
C GLY A 183 -7.53 9.56 9.73
N LYS A 184 -6.99 9.90 10.90
CA LYS A 184 -5.60 10.38 11.06
C LYS A 184 -4.67 9.39 11.75
N ARG A 185 -5.18 8.30 12.34
CA ARG A 185 -4.31 7.25 12.89
C ARG A 185 -3.80 6.38 11.75
N VAL A 186 -2.52 6.07 11.76
CA VAL A 186 -1.89 5.26 10.72
C VAL A 186 -0.96 4.21 11.34
N VAL A 187 -0.80 3.10 10.63
CA VAL A 187 0.29 2.14 10.82
C VAL A 187 1.27 2.36 9.69
N VAL A 188 2.56 2.53 10.00
CA VAL A 188 3.65 2.59 9.02
C VAL A 188 4.44 1.30 9.09
N THR A 189 4.35 0.48 8.05
CA THR A 189 5.12 -0.75 7.90
C THR A 189 6.37 -0.46 7.08
N VAL A 190 7.56 -0.64 7.66
CA VAL A 190 8.82 -0.41 6.95
C VAL A 190 9.28 -1.73 6.34
N GLN A 191 9.28 -1.80 5.02
CA GLN A 191 9.76 -2.94 4.28
C GLN A 191 11.24 -2.78 3.94
N ARG A 192 11.93 -3.91 3.87
CA ARG A 192 13.33 -3.97 3.44
C ARG A 192 13.54 -5.13 2.49
N ALA A 193 13.84 -4.82 1.23
CA ALA A 193 14.35 -5.81 0.30
C ALA A 193 15.74 -6.27 0.77
N SER A 194 15.90 -7.55 1.02
CA SER A 194 17.17 -8.12 1.49
C SER A 194 17.50 -9.39 0.72
N GLU A 195 18.79 -9.64 0.49
CA GLU A 195 19.26 -10.80 -0.26
C GLU A 195 18.97 -12.13 0.46
N ASP A 196 18.77 -12.08 1.79
CA ASP A 196 18.43 -13.23 2.62
C ASP A 196 16.91 -13.47 2.72
N PHE A 197 16.09 -12.64 2.04
CA PHE A 197 14.63 -12.70 2.08
C PHE A 197 14.08 -12.66 3.52
N SER A 198 14.75 -11.96 4.44
CA SER A 198 14.19 -11.72 5.77
C SER A 198 12.90 -10.91 5.64
N LEU A 199 11.78 -11.47 6.13
CA LEU A 199 10.43 -10.88 6.07
C LEU A 199 10.10 -10.09 7.34
N GLU A 200 11.10 -9.55 8.03
CA GLU A 200 10.88 -8.72 9.21
C GLU A 200 10.53 -7.27 8.81
N PHE A 201 9.24 -6.98 8.81
CA PHE A 201 8.69 -5.66 8.49
C PHE A 201 8.14 -5.00 9.76
N PRO A 202 8.92 -4.16 10.45
CA PRO A 202 8.43 -3.50 11.65
C PRO A 202 7.29 -2.54 11.32
N GLU A 203 6.26 -2.60 12.16
CA GLU A 203 5.06 -1.76 12.13
C GLU A 203 5.11 -0.71 13.24
N PHE A 204 4.84 0.53 12.87
CA PHE A 204 4.83 1.67 13.78
C PHE A 204 3.45 2.33 13.80
N ASP A 205 2.81 2.34 14.97
CA ASP A 205 1.54 3.02 15.21
C ASP A 205 1.75 4.51 15.50
N GLY A 206 0.96 5.35 14.84
CA GLY A 206 1.03 6.80 15.05
C GLY A 206 -0.18 7.56 14.58
N SER A 207 -0.02 8.86 14.41
CA SER A 207 -1.05 9.74 13.88
C SER A 207 -0.46 10.86 13.04
N ILE A 208 -1.18 11.24 11.99
CA ILE A 208 -0.88 12.41 11.17
C ILE A 208 -1.20 13.66 11.99
N SER A 209 -0.18 14.49 12.25
CA SER A 209 -0.28 15.72 13.04
C SER A 209 -0.24 16.98 12.20
#